data_AF-A0A0Q4JG03-F1
#
_entry.id   AF-A0A0Q4JG03-F1
#
_cell.length_a   1.000
_cell.length_b   1.000
_cell.length_c   1.000
_cell.angle_alpha   90.00
_cell.angle_beta   90.00
_cell.angle_gamma   90.00
#
_symmetry.space_group_name_H-M   'P 1'
#
loop_
_entity.id
_entity.type
_entity.pdbx_description
1 polymer ?
#
loop_
_entity_poly.entity_id
_entity_poly.type
_entity_poly.pdbx_seq_one_letter_code
_entity_poly.pdbx_strand_id
1 'polypeptide(L)' 'MFSASSLVPDQIVDCVSTGRLPTTADLDSVAARMWREGAADRSAFSWGQLSPTATDRIVALRSAVLALQGSGMR' A
#
# COMPACT_ATOMS: atom_id res chain seq x y z
N MET A 1 12.12 11.82 16.32
CA MET A 1 11.15 11.70 15.23
C MET A 1 11.89 11.13 14.03
N PHE A 2 11.69 9.85 13.72
CA PHE A 2 12.13 9.32 12.44
C PHE A 2 11.15 9.86 11.40
N SER A 3 11.56 10.86 10.62
CA SER A 3 10.88 11.15 9.36
C SER A 3 11.17 9.93 8.49
N ALA A 4 10.24 8.98 8.39
CA ALA A 4 10.40 7.94 7.40
C ALA A 4 10.52 8.65 6.05
N SER A 5 11.56 8.31 5.29
CA SER A 5 11.82 8.89 3.99
C SER A 5 10.52 8.95 3.18
N SER A 6 10.28 10.03 2.43
CA SER A 6 9.14 10.15 1.51
C SER A 6 8.99 8.96 0.55
N LEU A 7 9.99 8.10 0.44
CA LEU A 7 10.06 6.88 -0.36
C LEU A 7 9.31 5.67 0.25
N VAL A 8 9.13 5.62 1.57
CA VAL A 8 8.52 4.46 2.25
C VAL A 8 7.34 4.94 3.11
N PRO A 9 6.11 4.46 2.85
CA PRO A 9 4.94 4.74 3.70
C PRO A 9 5.17 4.46 5.18
N ASP A 10 4.78 5.40 6.04
CA ASP A 10 4.87 5.25 7.50
C ASP A 10 4.14 4.00 8.00
N GLN A 11 3.02 3.63 7.36
CA GLN A 11 2.26 2.43 7.71
C GLN A 11 3.09 1.16 7.55
N ILE A 12 3.96 1.10 6.53
CA ILE A 12 4.87 -0.05 6.32
C ILE A 12 5.90 -0.10 7.45
N VAL A 13 6.49 1.05 7.79
CA VAL A 13 7.47 1.13 8.89
C VAL A 13 6.83 0.72 10.21
N ASP A 14 5.63 1.24 10.51
CA ASP A 14 4.89 0.91 11.72
C ASP A 14 4.52 -0.57 11.79
N CYS A 15 3.85 -1.12 10.78
CA CYS A 15 3.44 -2.53 10.77
C CYS A 15 4.63 -3.50 10.87
N VAL A 16 5.71 -3.24 10.11
CA VAL A 16 6.89 -4.11 10.12
C VAL A 16 7.69 -4.01 11.42
N SER A 17 7.87 -2.79 11.95
CA SER A 17 8.68 -2.59 13.17
C SER A 17 7.97 -3.05 14.45
N THR A 18 6.64 -2.92 14.50
CA THR A 18 5.86 -3.28 15.69
C THR A 18 5.26 -4.70 15.61
N GLY A 19 5.25 -5.32 14.42
CA GLY A 19 4.54 -6.57 14.17
C GLY A 19 3.01 -6.43 14.21
N ARG A 20 2.48 -5.19 14.22
CA ARG A 20 1.05 -4.92 14.22
C ARG A 20 0.44 -5.33 12.87
N LEU A 21 -0.72 -6.00 12.93
CA LEU A 21 -1.50 -6.30 11.73
C LEU A 21 -2.02 -5.01 11.05
N PRO A 22 -1.96 -4.92 9.71
CA PRO A 22 -2.45 -3.75 9.00
C PRO A 22 -3.98 -3.64 9.07
N THR A 23 -4.48 -2.41 9.18
CA THR A 23 -5.90 -2.11 9.08
C THR A 23 -6.35 -2.00 7.62
N THR A 24 -7.65 -1.99 7.37
CA THR A 24 -8.19 -1.71 6.03
C THR A 24 -7.79 -0.33 5.49
N ALA A 25 -7.65 0.66 6.38
CA ALA A 25 -7.18 2.00 6.03
C ALA A 25 -5.68 2.01 5.67
N ASP A 26 -4.86 1.24 6.39
CA ASP A 26 -3.43 1.07 6.05
C ASP A 26 -3.28 0.46 4.65
N LEU A 27 -4.07 -0.59 4.38
CA LEU A 27 -4.09 -1.28 3.09
C LEU A 27 -4.51 -0.36 1.95
N ASP A 28 -5.60 0.39 2.10
CA ASP A 28 -6.08 1.30 1.06
C ASP A 28 -5.09 2.44 0.80
N SER A 29 -4.52 3.03 1.85
CA SER A 29 -3.51 4.09 1.74
C SER A 29 -2.26 3.64 0.98
N VAL A 30 -1.70 2.48 1.36
CA VAL A 30 -0.50 1.92 0.72
C VAL A 30 -0.80 1.47 -0.71
N ALA A 31 -1.96 0.84 -0.95
CA ALA A 31 -2.38 0.42 -2.28
C ALA A 31 -2.60 1.62 -3.22
N ALA A 32 -3.25 2.69 -2.76
CA ALA A 32 -3.43 3.92 -3.52
C ALA A 32 -2.10 4.54 -3.93
N ARG A 33 -1.10 4.47 -3.04
CA ARG A 33 0.25 4.92 -3.35
C ARG A 33 0.93 4.01 -4.38
N MET A 34 0.90 2.69 -4.20
CA MET A 34 1.47 1.73 -5.15
C MET A 34 0.84 1.85 -6.54
N TRP A 35 -0.47 2.10 -6.62
CA TRP A 35 -1.16 2.40 -7.87
C TRP A 35 -0.56 3.62 -8.58
N ARG A 36 -0.44 4.73 -7.84
CA ARG A 36 0.06 6.02 -8.36
C ARG A 36 1.52 5.97 -8.79
N GLU A 37 2.34 5.24 -8.05
CA GLU A 37 3.79 5.15 -8.29
C GLU A 37 4.15 4.02 -9.28
N GLY A 38 3.23 3.08 -9.51
CA GLY A 38 3.47 1.91 -10.35
C GLY A 38 3.51 2.18 -11.86
N ALA A 39 2.95 3.30 -12.33
CA ALA A 39 3.08 3.73 -13.73
C ALA A 39 2.88 5.25 -13.87
N ALA A 40 3.65 5.86 -14.78
CA ALA A 40 3.69 7.32 -14.96
C ALA A 40 2.39 7.91 -15.54
N ASP A 41 1.58 7.10 -16.21
CA ASP A 41 0.30 7.48 -16.83
C ASP A 41 -0.90 7.35 -15.89
N ARG A 42 -0.70 6.82 -14.68
CA ARG A 42 -1.78 6.60 -13.71
C ARG A 42 -2.06 7.87 -12.90
N SER A 43 -3.32 8.30 -12.92
CA SER A 43 -3.78 9.40 -12.07
C SER A 43 -3.96 8.93 -10.62
N ALA A 44 -3.51 9.74 -9.67
CA ALA A 44 -3.80 9.53 -8.24
C ALA A 44 -5.31 9.56 -7.95
N PHE A 45 -6.06 10.38 -8.70
CA PHE A 45 -7.50 10.58 -8.50
C PHE A 45 -8.34 9.42 -9.02
N SER A 46 -7.79 8.56 -9.89
CA SER A 46 -8.54 7.42 -10.43
C SER A 46 -8.67 6.27 -9.45
N TRP A 47 -7.82 6.18 -8.41
CA TRP A 47 -7.87 5.10 -7.42
C TRP A 47 -9.27 4.88 -6.83
N GLY A 48 -9.89 5.98 -6.36
CA GLY A 48 -11.23 5.93 -5.78
C GLY A 48 -12.35 5.58 -6.77
N GLN A 49 -12.07 5.68 -8.08
CA GLN A 49 -13.02 5.39 -9.15
C GLN A 49 -12.85 3.98 -9.73
N LEU A 50 -11.77 3.27 -9.37
CA LEU A 50 -11.57 1.89 -9.81
C LEU A 50 -12.64 0.98 -9.20
N SER A 51 -13.26 0.14 -10.04
CA SER A 51 -14.12 -0.95 -9.57
C SER A 51 -13.40 -1.77 -8.49
N PRO A 52 -14.09 -2.22 -7.42
CA PRO A 52 -13.53 -3.14 -6.43
C PRO A 52 -12.92 -4.40 -7.05
N THR A 53 -13.41 -4.81 -8.22
CA THR A 53 -12.95 -6.00 -8.95
C THR A 53 -11.99 -5.69 -10.10
N ALA A 54 -11.60 -4.43 -10.29
CA ALA A 54 -10.62 -4.07 -11.31
C ALA A 54 -9.27 -4.76 -11.00
N THR A 55 -8.66 -5.40 -11.99
CA THR A 55 -7.40 -6.14 -11.83
C THR A 55 -6.32 -5.28 -11.19
N ASP A 56 -6.15 -4.04 -11.64
CA ASP A 56 -5.17 -3.11 -11.08
C ASP A 56 -5.41 -2.80 -9.59
N ARG A 57 -6.68 -2.68 -9.17
CA ARG A 57 -7.04 -2.45 -7.78
C ARG A 57 -6.69 -3.66 -6.92
N ILE A 58 -7.01 -4.86 -7.41
CA ILE A 58 -6.67 -6.12 -6.75
C ILE A 58 -5.16 -6.28 -6.62
N VAL A 59 -4.40 -5.99 -7.68
CA VAL A 59 -2.93 -6.09 -7.68
C VAL A 59 -2.34 -5.13 -6.66
N ALA A 60 -2.74 -3.86 -6.68
CA ALA A 60 -2.24 -2.87 -5.72
C ALA A 60 -2.56 -3.24 -4.26
N LEU A 61 -3.76 -3.75 -3.98
CA LEU A 61 -4.15 -4.22 -2.64
C LEU A 61 -3.31 -5.42 -2.20
N ARG A 62 -3.06 -6.40 -3.08
CA ARG A 62 -2.20 -7.55 -2.77
C ARG A 62 -0.76 -7.12 -2.51
N SER A 63 -0.23 -6.20 -3.30
CA SER A 63 1.10 -5.63 -3.08
C SER A 63 1.16 -4.90 -1.73
N ALA A 64 0.11 -4.16 -1.35
CA ALA A 64 0.04 -3.51 -0.04
C ALA A 64 0.04 -4.51 1.11
N VAL A 65 -0.72 -5.61 1.01
CA VAL A 65 -0.69 -6.71 1.99
C VAL A 65 0.72 -7.25 2.16
N LEU A 66 1.40 -7.58 1.06
CA LEU A 66 2.76 -8.13 1.08
C LEU A 66 3.76 -7.15 1.72
N ALA A 67 3.63 -5.86 1.43
CA ALA A 67 4.52 -4.85 1.97
C ALA A 67 4.28 -4.59 3.47
N LEU A 68 3.02 -4.58 3.91
CA LEU A 68 2.66 -4.29 5.31
C LEU A 68 2.88 -5.47 6.26
N GLN A 69 2.61 -6.69 5.81
CA GLN A 69 2.82 -7.89 6.62
C GLN A 69 4.28 -8.38 6.56
N GLY A 70 5.05 -7.88 5.59
CA GLY A 70 6.37 -8.41 5.24
C GLY A 70 6.27 -9.80 4.59
N SER A 71 7.33 -10.24 3.93
CA SER A 71 7.42 -11.58 3.34
C SER A 71 7.63 -12.68 4.39
N GLY A 72 6.84 -12.65 5.47
CA GLY A 72 6.75 -13.71 6.45
C GLY A 72 6.10 -14.96 5.87
N MET A 73 6.73 -15.58 4.88
CA MET A 73 6.84 -17.04 4.88
C MET A 73 7.64 -17.38 6.14
N ARG A 74 6.92 -17.57 7.25
CA ARG A 74 7.37 -18.48 8.30
C ARG A 74 6.80 -19.86 7.98
#